data_AF-A0A8T4VN42-F1
#
_entry.id   AF-A0A8T4VN42-F1
#
_cell.length_a   1.000
_cell.length_b   1.000
_cell.length_c   1.000
_cell.angle_alpha   90.00
_cell.angle_beta   90.00
_cell.angle_gamma   90.00
#
_symmetry.space_group_name_H-M   'P 1'
#
loop_
_entity.id
_entity.type
_entity.pdbx_description
1 polymer ?
#
loop_
_entity_poly.entity_id
_entity_poly.type
_entity_poly.pdbx_seq_one_letter_code
_entity_poly.pdbx_strand_id
1 'polypeptide(L)'
;MDQEGERRFDAACADVIAQIIDGAVDRDDVEQAKLDACGTYSSPKVPTNGDILAAAPDDKRDQVEPVLRRKPVRTASGVTPVAVMTSPEPCPHGKCLYCPGGPASEFSSAQSYTGHEPA
;
A
#
# COMPACT_ATOMS: atom_id res chain seq x y z
N MET A 1 21.54 -10.03 4.94
CA MET A 1 22.32 -10.31 3.73
C MET A 1 23.75 -9.88 4.00
N ASP A 2 24.72 -10.55 3.40
CA ASP A 2 26.07 -10.03 3.29
C ASP A 2 26.14 -8.95 2.20
N GLN A 3 27.23 -8.20 2.14
CA GLN A 3 27.40 -7.11 1.17
C GLN A 3 27.38 -7.63 -0.28
N GLU A 4 27.81 -8.87 -0.50
CA GLU A 4 27.83 -9.49 -1.82
C GLU A 4 26.42 -9.86 -2.31
N GLY A 5 25.59 -10.44 -1.44
CA GLY A 5 24.19 -10.74 -1.76
C GLY A 5 23.37 -9.50 -2.03
N GLU A 6 23.65 -8.39 -1.35
CA GLU A 6 23.00 -7.11 -1.59
C GLU A 6 23.37 -6.53 -2.97
N ARG A 7 24.66 -6.56 -3.35
CA ARG A 7 25.08 -6.17 -4.71
C ARG A 7 24.42 -6.99 -5.82
N ARG A 8 24.27 -8.30 -5.61
CA ARG A 8 23.58 -9.19 -6.58
C ARG A 8 22.09 -8.89 -6.67
N PHE A 9 21.48 -8.58 -5.54
CA PHE A 9 20.07 -8.17 -5.47
C PHE A 9 19.84 -6.85 -6.22
N ASP A 10 20.72 -5.86 -6.01
CA ASP A 10 20.65 -4.56 -6.69
C ASP A 10 20.88 -4.71 -8.20
N ALA A 11 21.81 -5.56 -8.61
CA ALA A 11 22.03 -5.88 -10.02
C ALA A 11 20.80 -6.51 -10.68
N ALA A 12 20.13 -7.46 -9.99
CA ALA A 12 18.90 -8.05 -10.47
C ALA A 12 17.76 -7.02 -10.58
N CYS A 13 17.65 -6.08 -9.64
CA CYS A 13 16.66 -5.00 -9.72
C CYS A 13 16.94 -4.07 -10.91
N ALA A 14 18.21 -3.64 -11.07
CA ALA A 14 18.63 -2.75 -12.14
C ALA A 14 18.40 -3.36 -13.53
N ASP A 15 18.62 -4.67 -13.68
CA ASP A 15 18.37 -5.40 -14.91
C ASP A 15 16.89 -5.41 -15.30
N VAL A 16 16.00 -5.74 -14.35
CA VAL A 16 14.55 -5.71 -14.59
C VAL A 16 14.07 -4.29 -14.91
N ILE A 17 14.61 -3.27 -14.24
CA ILE A 17 14.30 -1.85 -14.55
C ILE A 17 14.70 -1.52 -15.99
N ALA A 18 15.90 -1.93 -16.42
CA ALA A 18 16.39 -1.67 -17.76
C ALA A 18 15.51 -2.33 -18.83
N GLN A 19 15.12 -3.59 -18.64
CA GLN A 19 14.23 -4.31 -19.56
C GLN A 19 12.83 -3.66 -19.66
N ILE A 20 12.30 -3.14 -18.54
CA ILE A 20 11.04 -2.39 -18.54
C ILE A 20 11.18 -1.06 -19.31
N ILE A 21 12.28 -0.34 -19.12
CA ILE A 21 12.54 0.94 -19.79
C ILE A 21 12.74 0.75 -21.30
N ASP A 22 13.37 -0.34 -21.73
CA ASP A 22 13.54 -0.63 -23.17
C ASP A 22 12.23 -1.07 -23.85
N GLY A 23 11.28 -1.58 -23.06
CA GLY A 23 10.00 -2.11 -23.55
C GLY A 23 10.01 -3.62 -23.81
N ALA A 24 11.11 -4.32 -23.51
CA ALA A 24 11.22 -5.77 -23.59
C ALA A 24 10.35 -6.51 -22.56
N VAL A 25 10.03 -5.88 -21.42
CA VAL A 25 9.19 -6.46 -20.37
C VAL A 25 7.97 -5.59 -20.15
N ASP A 26 6.79 -6.17 -20.38
CA ASP A 26 5.53 -5.58 -20.01
C ASP A 26 4.99 -6.17 -18.70
N ARG A 27 3.74 -5.82 -18.37
CA ARG A 27 3.08 -6.21 -17.12
C ARG A 27 2.93 -7.73 -16.96
N ASP A 28 2.72 -8.46 -18.05
CA ASP A 28 2.48 -9.89 -18.03
C ASP A 28 3.80 -10.68 -17.92
N ASP A 29 4.91 -10.08 -18.38
CA ASP A 29 6.24 -10.69 -18.36
C ASP A 29 7.02 -10.47 -17.05
N VAL A 30 6.61 -9.50 -16.22
CA VAL A 30 7.35 -9.06 -15.01
C VAL A 30 7.80 -10.20 -14.10
N GLU A 31 6.92 -11.17 -13.83
CA GLU A 31 7.28 -12.25 -12.89
C GLU A 31 8.34 -13.18 -13.49
N GLN A 32 8.31 -13.43 -14.80
CA GLN A 32 9.32 -14.22 -15.47
C GLN A 32 10.66 -13.46 -15.50
N ALA A 33 10.64 -12.17 -15.84
CA ALA A 33 11.83 -11.33 -15.88
C ALA A 33 12.57 -11.29 -14.52
N LYS A 34 11.84 -11.26 -13.40
CA LYS A 34 12.47 -11.35 -12.06
C LYS A 34 13.14 -12.69 -11.81
N LEU A 35 12.53 -13.79 -12.22
CA LEU A 35 13.09 -15.13 -12.02
C LEU A 35 14.36 -15.28 -12.87
N ASP A 36 14.34 -14.80 -14.10
CA ASP A 36 15.47 -14.83 -15.02
C ASP A 36 16.63 -13.95 -14.51
N ALA A 37 16.32 -12.75 -14.02
CA ALA A 37 17.31 -11.87 -13.37
C ALA A 37 17.89 -12.53 -12.11
N CYS A 38 17.08 -13.18 -11.28
CA CYS A 38 17.58 -13.90 -10.11
C CYS A 38 18.53 -15.04 -10.49
N GLY A 39 18.22 -15.79 -11.56
CA GLY A 39 19.10 -16.82 -12.09
C GLY A 39 20.41 -16.24 -12.62
N THR A 40 20.34 -15.15 -13.36
CA THR A 40 21.49 -14.49 -13.99
C THR A 40 22.45 -13.90 -12.96
N TYR A 41 21.94 -13.15 -11.99
CA TYR A 41 22.75 -12.44 -11.00
C TYR A 41 22.96 -13.25 -9.71
N SER A 42 22.39 -14.46 -9.62
CA SER A 42 22.39 -15.29 -8.41
C SER A 42 21.88 -14.50 -7.19
N SER A 43 20.78 -13.77 -7.39
CA SER A 43 20.17 -12.95 -6.34
C SER A 43 19.71 -13.84 -5.18
N PRO A 44 19.97 -13.47 -3.92
CA PRO A 44 19.57 -14.27 -2.76
C PRO A 44 18.05 -14.34 -2.54
N LYS A 45 17.29 -13.42 -3.15
CA LYS A 45 15.82 -13.38 -3.09
C LYS A 45 15.24 -12.79 -4.38
N VAL A 46 14.01 -13.18 -4.69
CA VAL A 46 13.26 -12.55 -5.79
C VAL A 46 12.80 -11.16 -5.36
N PRO A 47 13.12 -10.10 -6.13
CA PRO A 47 12.71 -8.74 -5.78
C PRO A 47 11.19 -8.57 -5.92
N THR A 48 10.58 -7.90 -4.94
CA THR A 48 9.18 -7.50 -5.03
C THR A 48 9.02 -6.31 -5.97
N ASN A 49 7.81 -6.08 -6.48
CA ASN A 49 7.54 -4.86 -7.28
C ASN A 49 7.89 -3.59 -6.51
N GLY A 50 7.73 -3.60 -5.17
CA GLY A 50 8.11 -2.50 -4.31
C GLY A 50 9.62 -2.30 -4.23
N ASP A 51 10.41 -3.37 -4.16
CA ASP A 51 11.87 -3.30 -4.17
C ASP A 51 12.38 -2.70 -5.48
N ILE A 52 11.84 -3.17 -6.62
CA ILE A 52 12.23 -2.68 -7.95
C ILE A 52 11.82 -1.21 -8.12
N LEU A 53 10.63 -0.82 -7.66
CA LEU A 53 10.20 0.58 -7.68
C LEU A 53 11.04 1.48 -6.76
N ALA A 54 11.57 0.95 -5.66
CA ALA A 54 12.44 1.70 -4.76
C ALA A 54 13.85 1.87 -5.34
N ALA A 55 14.32 0.91 -6.15
CA ALA A 55 15.60 0.97 -6.85
C ALA A 55 15.56 1.78 -8.16
N ALA A 56 14.37 2.06 -8.70
CA ALA A 56 14.20 2.80 -9.95
C ALA A 56 14.66 4.27 -9.81
N PRO A 57 15.42 4.82 -10.78
CA PRO A 57 15.75 6.23 -10.83
C PRO A 57 14.50 7.12 -10.86
N ASP A 58 14.51 8.24 -10.12
CA ASP A 58 13.35 9.13 -10.01
C ASP A 58 12.90 9.69 -11.38
N ASP A 59 13.83 9.92 -12.32
CA ASP A 59 13.55 10.43 -13.67
C ASP A 59 12.95 9.38 -14.62
N LYS A 60 13.00 8.10 -14.25
CA LYS A 60 12.45 6.97 -15.02
C LYS A 60 11.25 6.31 -14.36
N ARG A 61 10.86 6.77 -13.18
CA ARG A 61 9.78 6.19 -12.38
C ARG A 61 8.45 6.11 -13.13
N ASP A 62 8.13 7.13 -13.93
CA ASP A 62 6.90 7.18 -14.72
C ASP A 62 6.82 6.09 -15.82
N GLN A 63 7.95 5.54 -16.24
CA GLN A 63 8.02 4.45 -17.23
C GLN A 63 7.88 3.08 -16.54
N VAL A 64 8.41 2.97 -15.32
CA VAL A 64 8.48 1.71 -14.57
C VAL A 64 7.21 1.45 -13.74
N GLU A 65 6.63 2.50 -13.15
CA GLU A 65 5.42 2.40 -12.31
C GLU A 65 4.23 1.72 -13.02
N PRO A 66 3.88 2.07 -14.27
CA PRO A 66 2.72 1.47 -14.95
C PRO A 66 2.81 -0.05 -15.10
N VAL A 67 4.03 -0.57 -15.27
CA VAL A 67 4.31 -2.01 -15.44
C VAL A 67 4.27 -2.73 -14.09
N LEU A 68 4.88 -2.14 -13.06
CA LEU A 68 4.99 -2.76 -11.74
C LEU A 68 3.76 -2.55 -10.83
N ARG A 69 2.91 -1.56 -11.11
CA ARG A 69 1.75 -1.26 -10.28
C ARG A 69 0.61 -2.27 -10.54
N ARG A 70 0.45 -3.21 -9.61
CA ARG A 70 -0.62 -4.24 -9.69
C ARG A 70 -2.03 -3.65 -9.70
N LYS A 71 -2.34 -2.65 -8.88
CA LYS A 71 -3.68 -2.05 -8.81
C LYS A 71 -3.57 -0.53 -8.71
N PRO A 72 -4.31 0.23 -9.54
CA PRO A 72 -4.49 1.65 -9.30
C PRO A 72 -5.25 1.82 -7.98
N VAL A 73 -4.58 2.40 -6.99
CA VAL A 73 -5.09 2.65 -5.64
C VAL A 73 -4.88 4.10 -5.27
N ARG A 74 -5.85 4.70 -4.58
CA ARG A 74 -5.77 6.09 -4.08
C ARG A 74 -5.11 6.19 -2.70
N THR A 75 -4.92 5.06 -2.02
CA THR A 75 -4.29 4.95 -0.70
C THR A 75 -3.05 4.06 -0.79
N ALA A 76 -2.06 4.31 0.07
CA ALA A 76 -0.79 3.57 0.06
C ALA A 76 -0.97 2.04 0.25
N SER A 77 -1.94 1.62 1.07
CA SER A 77 -2.26 0.20 1.28
C SER A 77 -3.29 -0.36 0.30
N GLY A 78 -3.94 0.48 -0.51
CA GLY A 78 -5.12 0.09 -1.29
C GLY A 78 -6.38 -0.16 -0.46
N VAL A 79 -6.34 0.06 0.86
CA VAL A 79 -7.51 -0.01 1.75
C VAL A 79 -8.06 1.41 1.94
N THR A 80 -9.36 1.57 1.78
CA THR A 80 -10.07 2.83 2.06
C THR A 80 -10.93 2.65 3.30
N PRO A 81 -10.57 3.26 4.44
CA PRO A 81 -11.39 3.16 5.65
C PRO A 81 -12.71 3.92 5.44
N VAL A 82 -13.82 3.27 5.81
CA VAL A 82 -15.16 3.87 5.79
C VAL A 82 -15.72 3.76 7.21
N ALA A 83 -15.82 4.89 7.89
CA ALA A 83 -16.47 4.97 9.20
C ALA A 83 -17.97 5.21 8.99
N VAL A 84 -18.81 4.46 9.72
CA VAL A 84 -20.26 4.64 9.73
C VAL A 84 -20.77 4.56 11.17
N MET A 85 -21.85 5.27 11.47
CA MET A 85 -22.55 5.16 12.74
C MET A 85 -23.91 4.49 12.52
N THR A 86 -24.32 3.65 13.46
CA THR A 86 -25.68 3.12 13.50
C THR A 86 -26.65 4.18 14.02
N SER A 87 -27.96 3.91 13.91
CA SER A 87 -29.00 4.77 14.49
C SER A 87 -28.71 5.06 15.98
N PRO A 88 -28.89 6.31 16.44
CA PRO A 88 -28.74 6.66 17.85
C PRO A 88 -29.73 5.91 18.74
N GLU A 89 -29.23 5.18 19.73
CA GLU A 89 -30.03 4.39 20.68
C GLU A 89 -29.43 4.52 22.10
N PRO A 90 -30.24 4.59 23.18
CA PRO A 90 -29.72 4.62 24.54
C PRO A 90 -29.00 3.33 24.94
N CYS A 91 -27.95 3.45 25.76
CA CYS A 91 -27.32 2.27 26.36
C CYS A 91 -28.28 1.53 27.31
N PRO A 92 -28.25 0.19 27.34
CA PRO A 92 -29.15 -0.62 28.17
C PRO A 92 -28.94 -0.44 29.68
N HIS A 93 -27.79 0.09 30.08
CA HIS A 93 -27.44 0.40 31.48
C HIS A 93 -27.59 1.89 31.82
N GLY A 94 -28.15 2.69 30.90
CA GLY A 94 -28.22 4.14 31.04
C GLY A 94 -26.92 4.87 30.70
N LYS A 95 -26.90 6.20 30.86
CA LYS A 95 -25.78 7.06 30.46
C LYS A 95 -24.62 7.01 31.47
N CYS A 96 -23.41 6.74 31.00
CA CYS A 96 -22.20 6.83 31.82
C CYS A 96 -21.90 8.28 32.22
N LEU A 97 -21.31 8.48 33.42
CA LEU A 97 -20.98 9.81 33.96
C LEU A 97 -20.15 10.68 32.98
N TYR A 98 -19.20 10.07 32.27
CA TYR A 98 -18.29 10.77 31.36
C TYR A 98 -18.75 10.73 29.89
N CYS A 99 -19.90 10.14 29.57
CA CYS A 99 -20.34 10.05 28.18
C CYS A 99 -20.87 11.42 27.71
N PRO A 100 -20.28 12.05 26.68
CA PRO A 100 -20.69 13.39 26.27
C PRO A 100 -22.03 13.37 25.51
N GLY A 101 -22.17 12.41 24.59
CA GLY A 101 -23.26 12.34 23.61
C GLY A 101 -24.40 11.39 23.91
N GLY A 102 -25.09 11.01 22.83
CA GLY A 102 -26.20 10.06 22.81
C GLY A 102 -27.54 10.71 22.48
N PRO A 103 -28.57 9.89 22.20
CA PRO A 103 -29.88 10.38 21.76
C PRO A 103 -30.60 11.25 22.80
N ALA A 104 -30.32 11.03 24.09
CA ALA A 104 -30.87 11.81 25.20
C ALA A 104 -29.97 12.99 25.61
N SER A 105 -28.87 13.25 24.90
CA SER A 105 -28.00 14.40 25.14
C SER A 105 -28.43 15.62 24.31
N GLU A 106 -27.93 16.80 24.68
CA GLU A 106 -28.12 18.04 23.90
C GLU A 106 -27.64 17.92 22.44
N PHE A 107 -26.73 16.99 22.17
CA PHE A 107 -26.18 16.76 20.84
C PHE A 107 -27.06 15.88 19.95
N SER A 108 -28.04 15.16 20.51
CA SER A 108 -28.91 14.21 19.78
C SER A 108 -28.13 13.30 18.81
N SER A 109 -26.93 12.90 19.23
CA SER A 109 -25.91 12.22 18.45
C SER A 109 -25.92 10.71 18.71
N ALA A 110 -25.14 9.96 17.92
CA ALA A 110 -24.77 8.61 18.30
C ALA A 110 -24.10 8.59 19.69
N GLN A 111 -24.19 7.46 20.38
CA GLN A 111 -23.65 7.35 21.72
C GLN A 111 -22.16 7.69 21.76
N SER A 112 -21.77 8.57 22.68
CA SER A 112 -20.39 9.07 22.87
C SER A 112 -19.86 10.04 21.80
N TYR A 113 -20.69 10.52 20.86
CA TYR A 113 -20.31 11.53 19.86
C TYR A 113 -20.95 12.89 20.15
N THR A 114 -20.45 13.97 19.56
CA THR A 114 -20.98 15.34 19.72
C THR A 114 -21.62 15.89 18.45
N GLY A 115 -21.49 15.19 17.32
CA GLY A 115 -22.02 15.61 16.02
C GLY A 115 -21.13 16.61 15.27
N HIS A 116 -19.94 16.91 15.80
CA HIS A 116 -18.95 17.81 15.20
C HIS A 116 -17.75 17.05 14.63
N GLU A 117 -17.75 15.73 14.77
CA GLU A 117 -16.71 14.87 14.24
C GLU A 117 -16.75 14.86 12.70
N PRO A 118 -15.59 14.70 12.04
CA PRO A 118 -15.49 14.79 10.57
C PRO A 118 -16.08 13.59 9.82
N ALA A 119 -16.69 12.64 10.53
CA ALA A 119 -17.22 11.40 9.99
C ALA A 119 -18.65 11.57 9.45
#